data_AF-U3U0U7-F1
#
_entry.id   AF-U3U0U7-F1
#
_cell.length_a   1.000
_cell.length_b   1.000
_cell.length_c   1.000
_cell.angle_alpha   90.00
_cell.angle_beta   90.00
_cell.angle_gamma   90.00
#
_symmetry.space_group_name_H-M   'P 1'
#
loop_
_entity.id
_entity.type
_entity.pdbx_description
1 polymer ?
#
loop_
_entity_poly.entity_id
_entity_poly.type
_entity_poly.pdbx_seq_one_letter_code
_entity_poly.pdbx_strand_id
1 'polypeptide(L)' 'MYIKDVGAFEFDKGKVMLPHVKDKQHLSVMSEINRQVLRLQAEYN' A
#
# COMPACT_ATOMS: atom_id res chain seq x y z
N MET A 1 1.67 -9.72 -1.65
CA MET A 1 2.11 -9.41 -0.26
C MET A 1 0.93 -9.65 0.67
N TYR A 2 1.16 -10.10 1.90
CA TYR A 2 0.10 -10.28 2.90
C TYR A 2 0.40 -9.43 4.14
N ILE A 3 -0.59 -8.66 4.60
CA ILE A 3 -0.50 -7.88 5.83
C ILE A 3 -1.46 -8.50 6.83
N LYS A 4 -0.91 -8.94 7.96
CA LYS A 4 -1.69 -9.54 9.05
C LYS A 4 -2.78 -8.56 9.49
N ASP A 5 -3.98 -9.10 9.73
CA ASP A 5 -5.18 -8.36 10.16
C ASP A 5 -5.73 -7.36 9.14
N VAL A 6 -5.18 -7.32 7.91
CA VAL A 6 -5.72 -6.52 6.82
C VAL A 6 -6.07 -7.40 5.62
N GLY A 7 -5.11 -8.14 5.07
CA GLY A 7 -5.37 -9.05 3.94
C GLY A 7 -4.25 -9.13 2.91
N ALA A 8 -4.61 -9.55 1.70
CA ALA A 8 -3.70 -9.65 0.58
C ALA A 8 -3.65 -8.36 -0.23
N PHE A 9 -2.44 -8.01 -0.68
CA PHE A 9 -2.13 -6.80 -1.43
C PHE A 9 -1.25 -7.13 -2.63
N GLU A 10 -1.52 -6.45 -3.73
CA GLU A 10 -0.66 -6.44 -4.90
C GLU A 10 0.29 -5.24 -4.83
N PHE A 11 1.56 -5.50 -5.10
CA PHE A 11 2.60 -4.48 -5.14
C PHE A 11 3.31 -4.55 -6.48
N ASP A 12 3.29 -3.45 -7.22
CA ASP A 12 3.89 -3.35 -8.55
C ASP A 12 4.75 -2.09 -8.63
N LYS A 13 6.01 -2.26 -9.05
CA LYS A 13 6.99 -1.18 -9.31
C LYS A 13 7.02 -0.05 -8.27
N GLY A 14 6.98 -0.38 -6.98
CA GLY A 14 7.03 0.63 -5.92
C GLY A 14 5.68 1.17 -5.47
N LYS A 15 4.56 0.57 -5.90
CA LYS A 15 3.21 1.02 -5.52
C LYS A 15 2.34 -0.15 -5.10
N VAL A 16 1.63 0.01 -3.98
CA VAL A 16 0.53 -0.89 -3.61
C VAL A 16 -0.67 -0.54 -4.49
N MET A 17 -1.14 -1.54 -5.23
CA MET A 17 -2.29 -1.44 -6.13
C MET A 17 -3.59 -1.39 -5.34
N LEU A 18 -4.68 -0.93 -5.97
CA LEU A 18 -6.00 -0.87 -5.32
C LEU A 18 -6.50 -2.27 -4.96
N PRO A 19 -7.32 -2.40 -3.91
CA PRO A 19 -7.78 -3.69 -3.46
C PRO A 19 -8.92 -4.15 -4.36
N HIS A 20 -9.06 -5.47 -4.52
CA HIS A 20 -10.22 -6.07 -5.15
C HIS A 20 -11.51 -5.71 -4.40
N VAL A 21 -11.46 -5.68 -3.07
CA VAL A 21 -12.55 -5.24 -2.19
C VAL A 21 -12.28 -3.81 -1.73
N LYS A 22 -13.09 -2.86 -2.17
CA LYS A 22 -12.91 -1.43 -1.88
C LYS A 22 -13.58 -0.98 -0.58
N ASP A 23 -13.25 -1.60 0.54
CA ASP A 23 -13.69 -1.10 1.84
C ASP A 23 -12.77 0.03 2.36
N LYS A 24 -13.31 0.80 3.31
CA LYS A 24 -12.62 1.99 3.85
C LYS A 24 -11.30 1.63 4.53
N GLN A 25 -11.20 0.47 5.17
CA GLN A 25 -10.01 0.06 5.90
C GLN A 25 -8.88 -0.24 4.91
N HIS A 26 -9.13 -1.06 3.90
CA HIS A 26 -8.15 -1.39 2.87
C HIS A 26 -7.65 -0.14 2.13
N LEU A 27 -8.57 0.75 1.73
CA LEU A 27 -8.19 2.00 1.04
C LEU A 27 -7.32 2.90 1.93
N SER A 28 -7.63 2.99 3.22
CA SER A 28 -6.84 3.78 4.17
C SER A 28 -5.44 3.22 4.37
N VAL A 29 -5.33 1.90 4.57
CA VAL A 29 -4.05 1.20 4.73
C VAL A 29 -3.17 1.36 3.49
N MET A 30 -3.72 1.14 2.30
CA MET A 30 -2.97 1.28 1.05
C MET A 30 -2.48 2.71 0.81
N SER A 31 -3.31 3.70 1.13
CA SER A 31 -2.93 5.10 0.99
C SER A 31 -1.76 5.45 1.91
N GLU A 32 -1.75 4.92 3.13
CA GLU A 32 -0.65 5.13 4.08
C GLU A 32 0.64 4.46 3.60
N ILE A 33 0.57 3.20 3.15
CA ILE A 33 1.75 2.50 2.63
C ILE A 33 2.34 3.26 1.45
N ASN A 34 1.51 3.68 0.48
CA ASN A 34 1.98 4.43 -0.67
C ASN A 34 2.62 5.78 -0.29
N ARG A 35 2.11 6.47 0.73
CA ARG A 35 2.75 7.70 1.24
C ARG A 35 4.14 7.42 1.82
N GLN A 36 4.29 6.35 2.61
CA GLN A 36 5.59 6.00 3.19
C GLN A 36 6.59 5.56 2.12
N VAL A 37 6.15 4.80 1.12
CA VAL A 37 7.02 4.40 -0.01
C VAL A 37 7.51 5.63 -0.77
N LEU A 38 6.64 6.59 -1.09
CA LEU A 38 7.03 7.84 -1.74
C LEU A 38 8.05 8.63 -0.91
N ARG A 39 7.84 8.71 0.41
CA ARG A 39 8.78 9.39 1.31
C ARG A 39 10.15 8.71 1.30
N LEU A 40 10.20 7.39 1.46
CA LEU A 40 11.46 6.64 1.44
C LEU A 40 12.17 6.77 0.09
N GLN A 41 11.43 6.73 -1.03
CA GLN A 41 12.00 6.99 -2.34
C GLN A 41 12.62 8.38 -2.45
N ALA A 42 12.03 9.40 -1.81
CA ALA A 42 12.62 10.74 -1.79
C ALA A 42 13.85 10.87 -0.87
N GLU A 43 13.96 10.02 0.15
CA GLU A 43 15.11 10.01 1.08
C GLU A 43 16.33 9.25 0.53
N TYR A 44 16.10 8.27 -0.35
CA TYR A 44 17.14 7.36 -0.88
C TYR A 44 17.42 7.50 -2.38
N ASN A 45 16.78 8.43 -3.09
CA ASN A 45 17.11 8.83 -4.48
C ASN A 45 17.88 10.15 -4.51
#